data_AF-A0A377D711-F1
#
_entry.id   AF-A0A377D711-F1
#
_cell.length_a   1.000
_cell.length_b   1.000
_cell.length_c   1.000
_cell.angle_alpha   90.00
_cell.angle_beta   90.00
_cell.angle_gamma   90.00
#
_symmetry.space_group_name_H-M   'P 1'
#
loop_
_entity.id
_entity.type
_entity.pdbx_description
1 polymer ?
#
loop_
_entity_poly.entity_id
_entity_poly.type
_entity_poly.pdbx_seq_one_letter_code
_entity_poly.pdbx_strand_id
1 'polypeptide(L)' 'MDDLTAQALKDFTARYCDAWNEEHKSWPLSEELYGVPSPCIISTTEDAVYWQPQPFTGEQNVNAVERAF' A
#
# COMPACT_ATOMS: atom_id res chain seq x y z
N MET A 1 12.82 16.34 -10.25
CA MET A 1 12.83 15.42 -11.40
C MET A 1 11.52 14.67 -11.29
N ASP A 2 10.67 14.78 -12.29
CA ASP A 2 9.31 14.24 -12.24
C ASP A 2 9.36 12.77 -12.65
N ASP A 3 9.24 11.87 -11.67
CA ASP A 3 9.06 10.45 -11.93
C ASP A 3 7.58 10.21 -12.25
N LEU A 4 7.26 10.25 -13.56
CA LEU A 4 5.90 10.08 -14.06
C LEU A 4 5.35 8.68 -13.76
N THR A 5 6.21 7.67 -13.63
CA THR A 5 5.79 6.31 -13.28
C THR A 5 5.38 6.24 -11.81
N ALA A 6 6.21 6.79 -10.91
CA ALA A 6 5.86 6.88 -9.49
C ALA A 6 4.60 7.72 -9.26
N GLN A 7 4.41 8.80 -10.03
CA GLN A 7 3.20 9.60 -9.96
C GLN A 7 1.96 8.82 -10.43
N ALA A 8 2.05 8.13 -11.56
CA ALA A 8 0.93 7.32 -12.07
C ALA A 8 0.52 6.22 -11.08
N LEU A 9 1.49 5.60 -10.39
CA LEU A 9 1.22 4.62 -9.33
C LEU A 9 0.48 5.24 -8.13
N LYS A 10 0.91 6.43 -7.69
CA LYS A 10 0.23 7.19 -6.62
C LYS A 10 -1.20 7.55 -7.02
N ASP A 11 -1.38 8.05 -8.24
CA ASP A 11 -2.70 8.45 -8.75
C ASP A 11 -3.66 7.26 -8.83
N PHE A 12 -3.17 6.09 -9.26
CA PHE A 12 -3.97 4.87 -9.25
C PHE A 12 -4.33 4.45 -7.82
N THR A 13 -3.35 4.45 -6.90
CA THR A 13 -3.58 4.07 -5.50
C THR A 13 -4.61 4.99 -4.84
N ALA A 14 -4.59 6.29 -5.15
CA ALA A 14 -5.61 7.24 -4.70
C ALA A 14 -7.00 6.85 -5.20
N ARG A 15 -7.16 6.62 -6.51
CA ARG A 15 -8.45 6.18 -7.08
C ARG A 15 -8.95 4.85 -6.50
N TYR A 16 -8.03 3.94 -6.17
CA TYR A 16 -8.37 2.69 -5.50
C TYR A 16 -8.95 2.94 -4.10
N CYS A 17 -8.33 3.80 -3.31
CA CYS A 17 -8.84 4.19 -1.99
C CYS A 17 -10.18 4.93 -2.10
N ASP A 18 -10.33 5.83 -3.07
CA ASP A 18 -11.57 6.57 -3.31
C ASP A 18 -12.73 5.61 -3.65
N ALA A 19 -12.48 4.59 -4.49
CA ALA A 19 -13.49 3.58 -4.82
C ALA A 19 -13.91 2.76 -3.60
N TRP A 20 -12.96 2.38 -2.73
CA TRP A 20 -13.27 1.72 -1.46
C TRP A 20 -14.08 2.60 -0.53
N ASN A 21 -13.71 3.86 -0.41
CA ASN A 21 -14.44 4.81 0.40
C ASN A 21 -15.84 5.08 -0.17
N GLU A 22 -16.02 5.12 -1.49
CA GLU A 22 -17.36 5.32 -2.07
C GLU A 22 -18.28 4.14 -1.79
N GLU A 23 -17.82 2.91 -1.99
CA GLU A 23 -18.67 1.71 -1.85
C GLU A 23 -18.85 1.27 -0.38
N HIS A 24 -17.76 1.28 0.40
CA HIS A 24 -17.73 0.69 1.75
C HIS A 24 -17.60 1.73 2.87
N LYS A 25 -17.46 3.02 2.53
CA LYS A 25 -17.27 4.13 3.49
C LYS A 25 -16.07 3.91 4.41
N SER A 26 -15.02 3.28 3.90
CA SER A 26 -13.83 2.87 4.64
C SER A 26 -12.55 2.93 3.80
N TRP A 27 -11.43 2.72 4.48
CA TRP A 27 -10.17 2.33 3.83
C TRP A 27 -10.26 0.88 3.31
N PRO A 28 -9.35 0.46 2.41
CA PRO A 28 -9.23 -0.93 2.01
C PRO A 28 -9.09 -1.89 3.20
N LEU A 29 -9.88 -2.96 3.17
CA LEU A 29 -9.86 -4.05 4.15
C LEU A 29 -9.29 -5.31 3.47
N SER A 30 -8.36 -6.00 4.12
CA SER A 30 -7.75 -7.22 3.57
C SER A 30 -7.60 -8.31 4.63
N GLU A 31 -8.24 -9.46 4.38
CA GLU A 31 -8.06 -10.70 5.15
C GLU A 31 -6.68 -11.32 4.89
N GLU A 32 -6.22 -11.28 3.64
CA GLU A 32 -4.95 -11.89 3.22
C GLU A 32 -3.71 -11.28 3.90
N LEU A 33 -3.82 -10.02 4.35
CA LEU A 33 -2.74 -9.32 5.05
C LEU A 33 -2.81 -9.47 6.58
N TYR A 34 -3.82 -10.16 7.11
CA TYR A 34 -3.94 -10.38 8.53
C TYR A 34 -2.73 -11.17 9.08
N GLY A 35 -2.17 -10.69 10.19
CA GLY A 35 -1.00 -11.28 10.84
C GLY A 35 0.35 -10.88 10.25
N VAL A 36 0.41 -10.11 9.15
CA VAL A 36 1.66 -9.59 8.58
C VAL A 36 1.91 -8.16 9.06
N PRO A 37 2.96 -7.89 9.85
CA PRO A 37 3.24 -6.55 10.35
C PRO A 37 3.55 -5.56 9.21
N SER A 38 2.92 -4.38 9.25
CA SER A 38 3.12 -3.34 8.25
C SER A 38 2.81 -1.95 8.81
N PRO A 39 3.55 -0.89 8.41
CA PRO A 39 3.20 0.48 8.75
C PRO A 39 1.88 0.94 8.12
N CYS A 40 1.38 0.23 7.10
CA CYS A 40 0.14 0.57 6.41
C CYS A 40 -1.11 0.30 7.26
N ILE A 41 -1.02 -0.54 8.29
CA ILE A 41 -2.18 -0.97 9.10
C ILE A 41 -2.68 0.21 9.96
N ILE A 42 -3.97 0.54 9.79
CA ILE A 42 -4.69 1.53 10.62
C ILE A 42 -5.33 0.83 11.82
N SER A 43 -6.00 -0.29 11.57
CA SER A 43 -6.67 -1.11 12.57
C SER A 43 -6.86 -2.54 12.07
N THR A 44 -7.21 -3.45 12.97
CA THR A 44 -7.36 -4.88 12.71
C THR A 44 -8.71 -5.34 13.25
N THR A 45 -9.43 -6.14 12.47
CA THR A 45 -10.64 -6.87 12.89
C THR A 45 -10.23 -8.23 13.46
N GLU A 46 -11.16 -9.19 13.57
CA GLU A 46 -10.81 -10.54 14.00
C GLU A 46 -9.91 -11.28 13.00
N ASP A 47 -10.07 -11.00 11.71
CA ASP A 47 -9.50 -11.77 10.59
C ASP A 47 -8.98 -10.90 9.42
N ALA A 48 -9.05 -9.57 9.51
CA ALA A 48 -8.63 -8.65 8.45
C ALA A 48 -7.98 -7.37 8.98
N VAL A 49 -7.31 -6.62 8.11
CA VAL A 49 -6.70 -5.33 8.43
C VAL A 49 -7.21 -4.21 7.53
N TYR A 50 -7.60 -3.09 8.14
CA TYR A 50 -7.78 -1.84 7.42
C TYR A 50 -6.41 -1.20 7.22
N TRP A 51 -6.12 -0.76 6.00
CA TRP A 51 -4.81 -0.19 5.68
C TRP A 51 -4.89 1.01 4.74
N GLN A 52 -3.86 1.85 4.80
CA GLN A 52 -3.66 3.00 3.90
C GLN A 52 -2.21 3.04 3.39
N PRO A 53 -1.94 3.60 2.21
CA PRO A 53 -0.57 3.75 1.71
C PRO A 53 0.28 4.59 2.67
N GLN A 54 1.53 4.19 2.88
CA GLN A 54 2.52 4.90 3.70
C GLN A 54 3.80 5.16 2.90
N PRO A 55 4.61 6.16 3.30
CA PRO A 55 5.93 6.37 2.71
C PRO A 55 6.81 5.13 2.83
N PHE A 56 7.52 4.80 1.75
CA PHE A 56 8.54 3.75 1.78
C PHE A 56 9.74 4.18 2.62
N THR A 57 10.35 3.24 3.34
CA THR A 57 11.58 3.45 4.11
C THR A 57 12.64 2.45 3.69
N GLY A 58 13.89 2.89 3.56
CA GLY A 58 15.01 2.08 3.06
C GLY A 58 15.58 2.59 1.73
N GLU A 59 16.43 1.77 1.11
CA GLU A 59 17.00 2.08 -0.20
C GLU A 59 15.95 1.95 -1.31
N GLN A 60 15.73 3.03 -2.08
CA GLN A 60 14.74 3.10 -3.15
C GLN A 60 15.29 2.54 -4.47
N ASN A 61 15.77 1.30 -4.42
CA ASN A 61 16.26 0.54 -5.56
C ASN A 61 16.10 -0.95 -5.29
N VAL A 62 16.31 -1.78 -6.31
CA VAL A 62 16.23 -3.25 -6.21
C VAL A 62 17.60 -3.91 -6.34
N ASN A 63 18.68 -3.20 -5.97
CA ASN A 63 20.06 -3.63 -6.20
C ASN A 63 20.41 -4.95 -5.47
N ALA A 64 19.64 -5.38 -4.47
CA ALA A 64 19.81 -6.71 -3.88
C ALA A 64 19.56 -7.84 -4.91
N VAL A 65 18.59 -7.66 -5.81
CA VAL A 65 18.29 -8.59 -6.90
C VAL A 65 19.39 -8.53 -7.95
N GLU A 66 19.76 -7.32 -8.38
CA GLU A 66 20.80 -7.12 -9.40
C GLU A 66 22.19 -7.62 -8.97
N ARG A 67 22.48 -7.64 -7.67
CA ARG A 67 23.75 -8.20 -7.14
C ARG A 67 23.73 -9.72 -7.01
N ALA A 68 22.56 -10.33 -6.88
CA ALA A 68 22.42 -11.76 -6.65
C ALA A 68 22.34 -12.57 -7.97
N PHE A 69 22.28 -11.89 -9.12
CA PHE A 69 22.20 -12.47 -10.46
C PHE A 69 23.33 -11.92 -11.33
#